data_AF-N9FGK8-F1
#
_entry.id   AF-N9FGK8-F1
#
_cell.length_a   1.000
_cell.length_b   1.000
_cell.length_c   1.000
_cell.angle_alpha   90.00
_cell.angle_beta   90.00
_cell.angle_gamma   90.00
#
_symmetry.space_group_name_H-M   'P 1'
#
loop_
_entity.id
_entity.type
_entity.pdbx_description
1 polymer ?
#
loop_
_entity_poly.entity_id
_entity_poly.type
_entity_poly.pdbx_seq_one_letter_code
_entity_poly.pdbx_strand_id
1 'polypeptide(L)'
;MTIVNGTHELSEINQKVVQEGEVLPQVRLKDGSQVQTGTVATMLHNINLYNAGTRGEVEAELECAIPTLVKVGLFDLFSVDEWIKGDNAGRRFVGEKAKEFLANR
;
A
#
# COMPACT_ATOMS: atom_id res chain seq x y z
N MET A 1 -11.68 -18.78 2.97
CA MET A 1 -11.50 -17.53 3.73
C MET A 1 -10.16 -16.97 3.28
N THR A 2 -10.15 -15.87 2.53
CA THR A 2 -8.92 -15.40 1.86
C THR A 2 -8.38 -14.18 2.58
N ILE A 3 -7.24 -14.36 3.25
CA ILE A 3 -6.44 -13.25 3.78
C ILE A 3 -5.68 -12.66 2.59
N VAL A 4 -5.65 -11.34 2.46
CA VAL A 4 -4.83 -10.69 1.43
C VAL A 4 -3.36 -10.88 1.81
N ASN A 5 -2.53 -11.39 0.90
CA ASN A 5 -1.09 -11.55 1.15
C ASN A 5 -0.48 -10.23 1.63
N GLY A 6 0.37 -10.28 2.67
CA GLY A 6 0.98 -9.10 3.28
C GLY A 6 0.20 -8.46 4.43
N THR A 7 -1.01 -8.96 4.77
CA THR A 7 -1.87 -8.31 5.80
C THR A 7 -1.20 -8.25 7.19
N HIS A 8 -0.42 -9.26 7.57
CA HIS A 8 0.24 -9.28 8.88
C HIS A 8 1.41 -8.30 8.93
N GLU A 9 2.25 -8.32 7.89
CA GLU A 9 3.36 -7.40 7.68
C GLU A 9 2.87 -5.94 7.65
N LEU A 10 1.72 -5.69 7.00
CA LEU A 10 1.09 -4.37 6.99
C LEU A 10 0.67 -3.88 8.38
N SER A 11 0.36 -4.77 9.32
CA SER A 11 0.05 -4.36 10.70
C SER A 11 1.27 -3.76 11.38
N GLU A 12 2.46 -4.30 11.12
CA GLU A 12 3.73 -3.78 11.64
C GLU A 12 4.13 -2.50 10.91
N ILE A 13 4.06 -2.50 9.57
CA ILE A 13 4.40 -1.33 8.74
C ILE A 13 3.51 -0.12 9.11
N ASN A 14 2.22 -0.35 9.36
CA ASN A 14 1.29 0.73 9.67
C ASN A 14 1.52 1.38 11.04
N GLN A 15 2.40 0.85 11.89
CA GLN A 15 2.80 1.49 13.14
C GLN A 15 3.50 2.84 12.92
N LYS A 16 4.07 3.08 11.72
CA LYS A 16 4.74 4.36 11.38
C LYS A 16 3.84 5.59 11.46
N VAL A 17 2.52 5.40 11.40
CA VAL A 17 1.54 6.50 11.37
C VAL A 17 0.61 6.49 12.59
N VAL A 18 0.94 5.71 13.61
CA VAL A 18 0.11 5.45 14.80
C VAL A 18 0.87 5.90 16.04
N GLN A 19 0.16 6.26 17.11
CA GLN A 19 0.80 6.60 18.38
C GLN A 19 1.43 5.35 19.02
N GLU A 20 2.50 5.55 19.79
CA GLU A 20 3.17 4.45 20.48
C GLU A 20 2.18 3.71 21.41
N GLY A 21 2.12 2.38 21.24
CA GLY A 21 1.21 1.51 22.00
C GLY A 21 -0.19 1.35 21.41
N GLU A 22 -0.53 2.06 20.33
CA GLU A 22 -1.78 1.86 19.61
C GLU A 22 -1.63 0.88 18.44
N VAL A 23 -2.70 0.12 18.14
CA VAL A 23 -2.73 -0.82 17.02
C VAL A 23 -3.98 -0.59 16.19
N LEU A 24 -3.79 -0.48 14.89
CA LEU A 24 -4.88 -0.32 13.95
C LEU A 24 -5.62 -1.66 13.75
N PRO A 25 -6.96 -1.68 13.79
CA PRO A 25 -7.72 -2.92 13.65
C PRO A 25 -7.66 -3.45 12.21
N GLN A 26 -7.97 -4.74 12.04
CA GLN A 26 -8.31 -5.30 10.74
C GLN A 26 -9.81 -5.12 10.45
N VAL A 27 -10.16 -4.93 9.19
CA VAL A 27 -11.56 -4.82 8.75
C VAL A 27 -11.92 -5.94 7.80
N ARG A 28 -13.16 -6.43 7.92
CA ARG A 28 -13.73 -7.44 7.03
C ARG A 28 -14.53 -6.76 5.93
N LEU A 29 -14.17 -6.99 4.67
CA LEU A 29 -14.89 -6.47 3.52
C LEU A 29 -16.16 -7.28 3.22
N LYS A 30 -17.06 -6.74 2.38
CA LYS A 30 -18.33 -7.38 2.01
C LYS A 30 -18.16 -8.77 1.39
N ASP A 31 -17.06 -9.00 0.70
CA ASP A 31 -16.71 -10.30 0.10
C ASP A 31 -16.10 -11.30 1.09
N GLY A 32 -15.99 -10.93 2.37
CA GLY A 32 -15.49 -11.75 3.46
C GLY A 32 -13.97 -11.75 3.64
N SER A 33 -13.21 -11.07 2.77
CA SER A 33 -11.77 -10.88 2.94
C SER A 33 -11.45 -9.95 4.11
N GLN A 34 -10.25 -10.08 4.67
CA GLN A 34 -9.75 -9.20 5.73
C GLN A 34 -8.62 -8.33 5.18
N VAL A 35 -8.61 -7.06 5.58
CA VAL A 35 -7.56 -6.10 5.22
C VAL A 35 -7.14 -5.28 6.43
N GLN A 36 -5.86 -4.91 6.47
CA GLN A 36 -5.31 -4.07 7.53
C GLN A 36 -5.70 -2.60 7.31
N THR A 37 -6.13 -1.91 8.37
CA THR A 37 -6.40 -0.45 8.29
C THR A 37 -5.09 0.34 8.44
N GLY A 38 -5.08 1.57 7.92
CA GLY A 38 -3.90 2.44 7.92
C GLY A 38 -3.03 2.35 6.67
N THR A 39 -3.20 1.30 5.85
CA THR A 39 -2.30 1.02 4.71
C THR A 39 -2.20 2.18 3.71
N VAL A 40 -3.31 2.89 3.45
CA VAL A 40 -3.27 4.08 2.57
C VAL A 40 -2.49 5.22 3.23
N ALA A 41 -2.69 5.47 4.53
CA ALA A 41 -1.99 6.54 5.24
C ALA A 41 -0.47 6.26 5.30
N THR A 42 -0.09 5.03 5.62
CA THR A 42 1.31 4.61 5.63
C THR A 42 1.94 4.64 4.25
N MET A 43 1.21 4.24 3.20
CA MET A 43 1.69 4.36 1.82
C MET A 43 1.98 5.82 1.46
N LEU A 44 1.10 6.76 1.82
CA LEU A 44 1.35 8.19 1.59
C LEU A 44 2.58 8.70 2.37
N HIS A 45 2.76 8.25 3.61
CA HIS A 45 3.96 8.53 4.40
C HIS A 45 5.23 8.01 3.71
N ASN A 46 5.22 6.75 3.26
CA ASN A 46 6.32 6.10 2.58
C ASN A 46 6.63 6.72 1.21
N ILE A 47 5.63 7.18 0.46
CA ILE A 47 5.84 7.97 -0.76
C ILE A 47 6.63 9.25 -0.45
N ASN A 48 6.34 9.93 0.64
CA ASN A 48 7.09 11.13 1.02
C ASN A 48 8.55 10.81 1.36
N LEU A 49 8.80 9.74 2.12
CA LEU A 49 10.16 9.25 2.39
C LEU A 49 10.89 8.87 1.12
N TYR A 50 10.21 8.18 0.20
CA TYR A 50 10.75 7.81 -1.10
C TYR A 50 11.11 9.06 -1.91
N ASN A 51 10.21 10.05 -1.98
CA ASN A 51 10.47 11.30 -2.68
C ASN A 51 11.64 12.10 -2.06
N ALA A 52 11.88 11.94 -0.76
CA ALA A 52 13.03 12.54 -0.06
C ALA A 52 14.36 11.79 -0.29
N GLY A 53 14.35 10.64 -0.97
CA GLY A 53 15.55 9.90 -1.34
C GLY A 53 15.76 8.59 -0.58
N THR A 54 14.90 8.24 0.38
CA THR A 54 14.99 6.95 1.09
C THR A 54 14.66 5.78 0.14
N ARG A 55 15.44 4.70 0.19
CA ARG A 55 15.32 3.51 -0.69
C ARG A 55 15.44 2.23 0.13
N GLY A 56 15.24 1.06 -0.47
CA GLY A 56 15.35 -0.23 0.19
C GLY A 56 14.12 -0.59 1.00
N GLU A 57 14.12 -0.32 2.31
CA GLU A 57 13.01 -0.70 3.20
C GLU A 57 11.69 -0.05 2.77
N VAL A 58 11.71 1.25 2.46
CA VAL A 58 10.51 1.97 1.98
C VAL A 58 9.96 1.36 0.68
N GLU A 59 10.82 0.87 -0.22
CA GLU A 59 10.39 0.21 -1.46
C GLU A 59 9.70 -1.12 -1.17
N ALA A 60 10.28 -1.94 -0.28
CA ALA A 60 9.71 -3.21 0.13
C ALA A 60 8.34 -3.03 0.81
N GLU A 61 8.18 -1.99 1.63
CA GLU A 61 6.91 -1.69 2.28
C GLU A 61 5.85 -1.16 1.31
N LEU A 62 6.24 -0.30 0.37
CA LEU A 62 5.35 0.16 -0.71
C LEU A 62 4.88 -1.01 -1.57
N GLU A 63 5.77 -1.96 -1.88
CA GLU A 63 5.45 -3.18 -2.63
C GLU A 63 4.52 -4.11 -1.84
N CYS A 64 4.77 -4.28 -0.53
CA CYS A 64 3.92 -5.06 0.38
C CYS A 64 2.47 -4.53 0.44
N ALA A 65 2.28 -3.22 0.30
CA ALA A 65 0.96 -2.61 0.31
C ALA A 65 0.12 -2.90 -0.96
N ILE A 66 0.75 -3.18 -2.10
CA ILE A 66 0.08 -3.24 -3.41
C ILE A 66 -1.14 -4.18 -3.45
N PRO A 67 -1.08 -5.44 -2.96
CA PRO A 67 -2.23 -6.33 -3.01
C PRO A 67 -3.45 -5.76 -2.28
N THR A 68 -3.22 -5.12 -1.14
CA THR A 68 -4.27 -4.46 -0.35
C THR A 68 -4.80 -3.23 -1.07
N LEU A 69 -3.93 -2.37 -1.62
CA LEU A 69 -4.35 -1.16 -2.35
C LEU A 69 -5.20 -1.49 -3.58
N VAL A 70 -4.83 -2.53 -4.33
CA VAL A 70 -5.64 -3.05 -5.44
C VAL A 70 -6.96 -3.62 -4.93
N LYS A 71 -6.94 -4.39 -3.83
CA LYS A 71 -8.13 -5.01 -3.26
C LYS A 71 -9.19 -3.98 -2.82
N VAL A 72 -8.75 -2.88 -2.21
CA VAL A 72 -9.65 -1.84 -1.70
C VAL A 72 -10.07 -0.81 -2.76
N GLY A 73 -9.63 -1.00 -4.02
CA GLY A 73 -10.04 -0.16 -5.15
C GLY A 73 -9.33 1.19 -5.22
N LEU A 74 -8.11 1.32 -4.68
CA LEU A 74 -7.37 2.59 -4.77
C LEU A 74 -7.16 3.00 -6.24
N PHE A 75 -6.84 2.03 -7.10
CA PHE A 75 -6.59 2.27 -8.52
C PHE A 75 -7.87 2.42 -9.36
N ASP A 76 -9.05 2.27 -8.76
CA ASP A 76 -10.33 2.59 -9.40
C ASP A 76 -10.64 4.10 -9.29
N LEU A 77 -10.04 4.79 -8.31
CA LEU A 77 -10.13 6.25 -8.18
C LEU A 77 -9.25 6.99 -9.19
N PHE A 78 -8.05 6.45 -9.41
CA PHE A 78 -7.09 6.91 -10.41
C PHE A 78 -6.35 5.69 -10.94
N SER A 79 -6.35 5.52 -12.26
CA SER A 79 -5.73 4.37 -12.91
C SER A 79 -4.23 4.25 -12.62
N VAL A 80 -3.69 3.05 -12.79
CA VAL A 80 -2.26 2.79 -12.64
C VAL A 80 -1.42 3.72 -13.53
N ASP A 81 -1.83 3.95 -14.78
CA ASP A 81 -1.09 4.84 -15.68
C ASP A 81 -1.18 6.32 -15.23
N GLU A 82 -2.27 6.74 -14.59
CA GLU A 82 -2.37 8.07 -13.96
C GLU A 82 -1.49 8.21 -12.72
N TRP A 83 -1.24 7.13 -11.99
CA TRP A 83 -0.25 7.10 -10.90
C TRP A 83 1.18 7.18 -11.41
N ILE A 84 1.47 6.55 -12.55
CA ILE A 84 2.78 6.58 -13.21
C ILE A 84 3.07 7.93 -13.86
N LYS A 85 2.02 8.65 -14.28
CA LYS A 85 2.15 9.95 -14.94
C LYS A 85 2.57 11.06 -13.96
N GLY A 86 3.49 11.92 -14.38
CA GLY A 86 3.95 13.10 -13.62
C GLY A 86 5.41 13.01 -13.17
N ASP A 87 5.79 13.79 -12.16
CA ASP A 87 7.16 13.95 -11.65
C ASP A 87 7.35 13.40 -10.23
N ASN A 88 6.29 12.84 -9.61
CA ASN A 88 6.37 12.24 -8.28
C ASN A 88 6.93 10.80 -8.37
N ALA A 89 8.19 10.62 -7.98
CA ALA A 89 8.90 9.34 -8.07
C ALA A 89 8.25 8.22 -7.24
N GLY A 90 7.74 8.54 -6.04
CA GLY A 90 7.08 7.57 -5.17
C GLY A 90 5.73 7.10 -5.73
N ARG A 91 4.91 8.01 -6.28
CA ARG A 91 3.68 7.62 -6.98
C ARG A 91 3.98 6.76 -8.20
N ARG A 92 5.02 7.11 -8.96
CA ARG A 92 5.48 6.31 -10.11
C ARG A 92 5.84 4.90 -9.69
N PHE A 93 6.66 4.75 -8.64
CA PHE A 93 7.06 3.45 -8.10
C PHE A 93 5.84 2.60 -7.70
N VAL A 94 4.90 3.18 -6.93
CA VAL A 94 3.66 2.48 -6.52
C VAL A 94 2.83 2.06 -7.74
N GLY A 95 2.71 2.93 -8.74
CA GLY A 95 2.01 2.62 -9.99
C GLY A 95 2.68 1.48 -10.77
N GLU A 96 4.01 1.50 -10.90
CA GLU A 96 4.77 0.44 -11.58
C GLU A 96 4.59 -0.91 -10.86
N LYS A 97 4.68 -0.94 -9.53
CA LYS A 97 4.44 -2.17 -8.75
C LYS A 97 3.00 -2.66 -8.83
N ALA A 98 2.02 -1.76 -8.87
CA ALA A 98 0.63 -2.12 -9.13
C ALA A 98 0.44 -2.72 -10.52
N LYS A 99 1.12 -2.17 -11.53
CA LYS A 99 1.11 -2.69 -12.91
C LYS A 99 1.66 -4.10 -12.99
N GLU A 100 2.83 -4.33 -12.38
CA GLU A 100 3.48 -5.64 -12.26
C GLU A 100 2.56 -6.65 -11.56
N PHE A 101 1.95 -6.26 -10.43
CA PHE A 101 1.05 -7.11 -9.68
C PHE A 101 -0.21 -7.51 -10.49
N LEU A 102 -0.82 -6.55 -11.20
CA LEU A 102 -2.02 -6.79 -12.00
C LEU A 102 -1.74 -7.65 -13.25
N ALA A 103 -0.54 -7.55 -13.83
CA ALA A 103 -0.16 -8.36 -14.99
C ALA A 103 0.08 -9.84 -14.65
N ASN A 104 0.45 -10.13 -13.39
CA ASN A 104 0.78 -11.48 -12.90
C ASN A 104 -0.39 -12.17 -12.17
N ARG A 105 -1.61 -11.65 -12.31
CA ARG A 105 -2.78 -12.07 -11.51
C ARG A 105 -3.75 -12.97 -12.26
#